data_AF-A0A6A0HT09-F1
#
_entry.id   AF-A0A6A0HT09-F1
#
_cell.length_a   1.000
_cell.length_b   1.000
_cell.length_c   1.000
_cell.angle_alpha   90.00
_cell.angle_beta   90.00
_cell.angle_gamma   90.00
#
_symmetry.space_group_name_H-M   'P 1'
#
loop_
_entity.id
_entity.type
_entity.pdbx_description
1 polymer ?
#
loop_
_entity_poly.entity_id
_entity_poly.type
_entity_poly.pdbx_seq_one_letter_code
_entity_poly.pdbx_strand_id
1 'polypeptide(L)'
;MYENAISFSGEKMPELPDLVYLEKHLKPLLRGQQIAGIEVHEPIVLRMLLPGDFAQALTGATFVDVRRHGPFLVFNLSDQRDLVIHPMLAGRLQWAAETSTASASCALTLHCTPSRQNLRYLDDKKMGKIYLTAAGDYDKIPRFNQQGPDIFSAEFTLDYFQQQIKRNRKQVRVFLMDQSIISCIGNAYADEILFDAGIHPKTFCYQLDEAENERLYRAVRDVMQWGIEEVEKAQQPLEVKVREHVLVRNRKDQACPTCGAKIRRAGVLGYDAFFCPVCQPLKRGQFLDWRELKNK
;
A
#
# COMPACT_ATOMS: atom_id res chain seq x y z
N MET A 1 16.73 4.73 28.42
CA MET A 1 15.31 4.31 28.37
C MET A 1 14.53 5.48 27.76
N TYR A 2 14.23 5.59 26.48
CA TYR A 2 13.89 4.64 25.42
C TYR A 2 14.54 5.11 24.11
N GLU A 3 15.56 4.41 23.63
CA GLU A 3 16.08 4.56 22.27
C GLU A 3 16.00 3.18 21.61
N ASN A 4 14.81 2.87 21.14
CA ASN A 4 14.57 1.87 20.11
C ASN A 4 13.30 2.30 19.37
N ALA A 5 13.35 3.52 18.82
CA ALA A 5 12.51 3.83 17.67
C ALA A 5 13.09 2.99 16.53
N ILE A 6 12.56 1.78 16.37
CA ILE A 6 12.76 0.97 15.18
C ILE A 6 12.41 1.89 14.01
N SER A 7 13.44 2.36 13.32
CA SER A 7 13.32 3.05 12.05
C SER A 7 12.74 2.03 11.08
N PHE A 8 11.41 1.94 11.04
CA PHE A 8 10.70 1.17 10.04
C PHE A 8 10.98 1.86 8.71
N SER A 9 11.97 1.40 7.96
CA SER A 9 12.09 1.77 6.56
C SER A 9 10.90 1.14 5.83
N GLY A 10 9.77 1.85 5.85
CA GLY A 10 8.61 1.61 4.99
C GLY A 10 8.93 1.89 3.52
N GLU A 11 10.14 1.53 3.08
CA GLU A 11 10.67 1.70 1.73
C GLU A 11 9.97 0.79 0.73
N LYS A 12 9.31 -0.27 1.20
CA LYS A 12 8.70 -1.31 0.35
C LYS A 12 7.34 -1.77 0.87
N MET A 13 6.56 -0.85 1.46
CA MET A 13 5.17 -1.12 1.78
C MET A 13 4.34 -1.14 0.47
N PRO A 14 3.52 -2.17 0.23
CA PRO A 14 2.51 -2.18 -0.82
C PRO A 14 1.54 -0.99 -0.64
N GLU A 15 1.46 -0.14 -1.65
CA GLU A 15 0.52 1.00 -1.73
C GLU A 15 -0.34 0.87 -2.99
N LEU A 16 -1.29 1.78 -3.22
CA LEU A 16 -2.26 1.68 -4.32
C LEU A 16 -1.61 1.31 -5.68
N PRO A 17 -0.52 1.97 -6.12
CA PRO A 17 0.06 1.65 -7.42
C PRO A 17 0.58 0.22 -7.56
N ASP A 18 1.17 -0.35 -6.50
CA ASP A 18 1.64 -1.74 -6.55
C ASP A 18 0.45 -2.71 -6.62
N LEU A 19 -0.62 -2.41 -5.87
CA LEU A 19 -1.79 -3.29 -5.82
C LEU A 19 -2.58 -3.26 -7.13
N VAL A 20 -2.66 -2.11 -7.80
CA VAL A 20 -3.24 -1.98 -9.14
C VAL A 20 -2.42 -2.77 -10.16
N TYR A 21 -1.09 -2.69 -10.10
CA TYR A 21 -0.19 -3.48 -10.95
C TYR A 21 -0.40 -4.98 -10.71
N LEU A 22 -0.39 -5.43 -9.45
CA LEU A 22 -0.64 -6.82 -9.08
C LEU A 22 -1.98 -7.32 -9.58
N GLU A 23 -3.07 -6.60 -9.34
CA GLU A 23 -4.42 -6.96 -9.82
C GLU A 23 -4.46 -7.11 -11.34
N LYS A 24 -3.97 -6.09 -12.08
CA LYS A 24 -3.97 -6.06 -13.53
C LYS A 24 -3.22 -7.26 -14.13
N HIS A 25 -2.05 -7.60 -13.61
CA HIS A 25 -1.17 -8.62 -14.18
C HIS A 25 -1.48 -10.03 -13.68
N LEU A 26 -1.91 -10.21 -12.42
CA LEU A 26 -2.28 -11.52 -11.90
C LEU A 26 -3.59 -12.05 -12.48
N LYS A 27 -4.56 -11.18 -12.74
CA LYS A 27 -5.88 -11.56 -13.25
C LYS A 27 -5.82 -12.42 -14.52
N PRO A 28 -5.09 -12.05 -15.60
CA PRO A 28 -4.94 -12.91 -16.78
C PRO A 28 -4.06 -14.14 -16.54
N LEU A 29 -3.07 -14.08 -15.63
CA LEU A 29 -2.17 -15.21 -15.35
C LEU A 29 -2.87 -16.34 -14.59
N LEU A 30 -3.79 -15.98 -13.69
CA LEU A 30 -4.45 -16.91 -12.77
C LEU A 30 -5.77 -17.44 -13.28
N ARG A 31 -6.52 -16.68 -14.11
CA ARG A 31 -7.84 -17.13 -14.56
C ARG A 31 -7.78 -18.50 -15.23
N GLY A 32 -8.57 -19.45 -14.72
CA GLY A 32 -8.66 -20.82 -15.22
C GLY A 32 -7.56 -21.76 -14.72
N GLN A 33 -6.60 -21.27 -13.93
CA GLN A 33 -5.58 -22.11 -13.30
C GLN A 33 -6.19 -22.85 -12.11
N GLN A 34 -5.90 -24.14 -12.02
CA GLN A 34 -6.26 -24.97 -10.88
C GLN A 34 -5.08 -25.08 -9.91
N ILE A 35 -5.37 -25.03 -8.61
CA ILE A 35 -4.41 -25.26 -7.54
C ILE A 35 -4.18 -26.78 -7.43
N ALA A 36 -3.06 -27.27 -7.95
CA ALA A 36 -2.70 -28.68 -7.95
C ALA A 36 -2.08 -29.14 -6.62
N GLY A 37 -1.54 -28.20 -5.84
CA GLY A 37 -0.93 -28.48 -4.55
C GLY A 37 -0.50 -27.21 -3.84
N ILE A 38 -0.09 -27.38 -2.58
CA ILE A 38 0.22 -26.28 -1.67
C ILE A 38 1.45 -26.64 -0.85
N GLU A 39 2.38 -25.70 -0.71
CA GLU A 39 3.45 -25.78 0.28
C GLU A 39 3.33 -24.60 1.25
N VAL A 40 3.22 -24.91 2.54
CA VAL A 40 3.19 -23.91 3.61
C VAL A 40 4.56 -23.88 4.27
N HIS A 41 5.26 -22.75 4.14
CA HIS A 41 6.57 -22.56 4.76
C HIS A 41 6.46 -21.75 6.07
N GLU A 42 5.50 -20.83 6.15
CA GLU A 42 5.30 -19.97 7.33
C GLU A 42 3.82 -19.97 7.77
N PRO A 43 3.39 -20.93 8.59
CA PRO A 43 1.98 -21.05 9.01
C PRO A 43 1.43 -19.81 9.74
N ILE A 44 2.30 -18.99 10.35
CA ILE A 44 1.90 -17.82 11.13
C ILE A 44 1.18 -16.73 10.32
N VAL A 45 1.32 -16.72 8.98
CA VAL A 45 0.60 -15.78 8.11
C VAL A 45 -0.80 -16.29 7.73
N LEU A 46 -1.10 -17.58 7.92
CA LEU A 46 -2.36 -18.20 7.50
C LEU A 46 -3.48 -17.99 8.52
N ARG A 47 -4.71 -17.78 8.04
CA ARG A 47 -5.92 -17.58 8.84
C ARG A 47 -7.06 -18.38 8.22
N MET A 48 -7.39 -19.51 8.84
CA MET A 48 -8.55 -20.32 8.45
C MET A 48 -9.82 -19.75 9.07
N LEU A 49 -10.75 -19.31 8.23
CA LEU A 49 -12.10 -18.89 8.67
C LEU A 49 -13.17 -19.96 8.38
N LEU A 50 -12.75 -21.06 7.75
CA LEU A 50 -13.53 -22.25 7.48
C LEU A 50 -13.01 -23.45 8.30
N PRO A 51 -13.86 -24.45 8.60
CA PRO A 51 -13.40 -25.72 9.16
C PRO A 51 -12.44 -26.45 8.20
N GLY A 52 -11.46 -27.15 8.76
CA GLY A 52 -10.51 -27.99 8.01
C GLY A 52 -9.06 -27.50 8.05
N ASP A 53 -8.20 -28.17 7.28
CA ASP A 53 -6.80 -27.83 7.12
C ASP A 53 -6.60 -26.95 5.88
N PHE A 54 -5.88 -25.83 6.03
CA PHE A 54 -5.56 -24.91 4.94
C PHE A 54 -4.88 -25.63 3.77
N ALA A 55 -3.93 -26.53 4.07
CA ALA A 55 -3.14 -27.22 3.05
C ALA A 55 -3.97 -28.19 2.19
N GLN A 56 -5.04 -28.74 2.76
CA GLN A 56 -5.96 -29.61 2.03
C GLN A 56 -7.09 -28.81 1.37
N ALA A 57 -7.45 -27.68 1.96
CA ALA A 57 -8.63 -26.94 1.56
C ALA A 57 -8.54 -26.44 0.11
N LEU A 58 -7.45 -25.83 -0.34
CA LEU A 58 -7.43 -25.17 -1.66
C LEU A 58 -7.17 -26.10 -2.84
N THR A 59 -6.67 -27.32 -2.62
CA THR A 59 -6.31 -28.23 -3.71
C THR A 59 -7.54 -28.60 -4.54
N GLY A 60 -7.41 -28.51 -5.86
CA GLY A 60 -8.48 -28.74 -6.83
C GLY A 60 -9.32 -27.51 -7.15
N ALA A 61 -9.25 -26.43 -6.36
CA ALA A 61 -9.95 -25.19 -6.65
C ALA A 61 -9.32 -24.46 -7.85
N THR A 62 -10.16 -23.80 -8.65
CA THR A 62 -9.72 -23.03 -9.82
C THR A 62 -9.87 -21.54 -9.54
N PHE A 63 -8.84 -20.74 -9.87
CA PHE A 63 -8.93 -19.29 -9.82
C PHE A 63 -9.88 -18.77 -10.89
N VAL A 64 -10.90 -18.02 -10.47
CA VAL A 64 -11.91 -17.41 -11.33
C VAL A 64 -11.54 -15.97 -11.64
N ASP A 65 -11.22 -15.21 -10.60
CA ASP A 65 -10.87 -13.81 -10.71
C ASP A 65 -9.93 -13.35 -9.59
N VAL A 66 -9.26 -12.24 -9.83
CA VAL A 66 -8.54 -11.49 -8.80
C VAL A 66 -9.02 -10.06 -8.84
N ARG A 67 -9.30 -9.51 -7.66
CA ARG A 67 -9.69 -8.11 -7.49
C ARG A 67 -9.04 -7.50 -6.26
N ARG A 68 -8.87 -6.18 -6.26
CA ARG A 68 -8.47 -5.43 -5.09
C ARG A 68 -9.69 -5.02 -4.25
N HIS A 69 -9.51 -4.92 -2.94
CA HIS A 69 -10.45 -4.28 -2.02
C HIS A 69 -9.64 -3.52 -0.97
N GLY A 70 -9.50 -2.21 -1.11
CA GLY A 70 -8.53 -1.46 -0.31
C GLY A 70 -7.14 -2.12 -0.35
N PRO A 71 -6.44 -2.31 0.79
CA PRO A 71 -5.10 -2.91 0.83
C PRO A 71 -5.10 -4.45 0.69
N PHE A 72 -6.24 -5.06 0.37
CA PHE A 72 -6.41 -6.49 0.21
C PHE A 72 -6.46 -6.90 -1.27
N LEU A 73 -5.94 -8.07 -1.58
CA LEU A 73 -6.19 -8.78 -2.83
C LEU A 73 -7.12 -9.97 -2.54
N VAL A 74 -8.22 -10.06 -3.27
CA VAL A 74 -9.23 -11.12 -3.17
C VAL A 74 -9.14 -11.99 -4.41
N PHE A 75 -8.82 -13.27 -4.21
CA PHE A 75 -8.75 -14.29 -5.25
C PHE A 75 -10.00 -15.14 -5.14
N ASN A 76 -10.90 -15.01 -6.11
CA ASN A 76 -12.14 -15.76 -6.16
C ASN A 76 -11.86 -17.17 -6.72
N LEU A 77 -12.41 -18.19 -6.05
CA LEU A 77 -12.25 -19.58 -6.44
C LEU A 77 -13.56 -20.17 -6.98
N SER A 78 -13.45 -21.24 -7.78
CA SER A 78 -14.59 -21.88 -8.45
C SER A 78 -15.58 -22.58 -7.51
N ASP A 79 -15.23 -22.76 -6.24
CA ASP A 79 -15.97 -23.57 -5.27
C ASP A 79 -16.54 -22.75 -4.11
N GLN A 80 -16.96 -21.51 -4.39
CA GLN A 80 -17.62 -20.61 -3.42
C GLN A 80 -16.74 -20.25 -2.22
N ARG A 81 -15.43 -20.15 -2.46
CA ARG A 81 -14.44 -19.72 -1.47
C ARG A 81 -13.58 -18.61 -2.05
N ASP A 82 -13.05 -17.79 -1.15
CA ASP A 82 -12.11 -16.75 -1.49
C ASP A 82 -10.83 -16.91 -0.68
N LEU A 83 -9.71 -16.73 -1.36
CA LEU A 83 -8.42 -16.52 -0.73
C LEU A 83 -8.17 -15.01 -0.66
N VAL A 84 -8.06 -14.45 0.54
CA VAL A 84 -7.85 -13.00 0.74
C VAL A 84 -6.47 -12.76 1.32
N ILE A 85 -5.66 -11.95 0.64
CA ILE A 85 -4.30 -11.62 1.06
C ILE A 85 -4.25 -10.16 1.48
N HIS A 86 -3.81 -9.89 2.71
CA HIS A 86 -3.32 -8.58 3.14
C HIS A 86 -1.79 -8.61 3.19
N PRO A 87 -1.11 -7.94 2.25
CA PRO A 87 0.36 -7.91 2.18
C PRO A 87 1.06 -7.21 3.36
N MET A 88 0.32 -6.43 4.17
CA MET A 88 0.85 -5.66 5.29
C MET A 88 2.09 -4.84 4.88
N LEU A 89 3.20 -4.92 5.63
CA LEU A 89 4.39 -4.10 5.41
C LEU A 89 5.30 -4.61 4.28
N ALA A 90 5.43 -5.92 4.12
CA ALA A 90 6.50 -6.50 3.30
C ALA A 90 6.04 -7.57 2.32
N GLY A 91 4.77 -7.97 2.36
CA GLY A 91 4.21 -8.99 1.50
C GLY A 91 4.45 -8.70 0.02
N ARG A 92 4.81 -9.74 -0.72
CA ARG A 92 5.06 -9.73 -2.17
C ARG A 92 4.39 -10.94 -2.78
N LEU A 93 3.95 -10.81 -4.03
CA LEU A 93 3.46 -11.93 -4.83
C LEU A 93 4.42 -12.19 -5.97
N GLN A 94 4.72 -13.46 -6.20
CA GLN A 94 5.61 -13.89 -7.27
C GLN A 94 4.89 -14.94 -8.12
N TRP A 95 4.99 -14.80 -9.44
CA TRP A 95 4.58 -15.81 -10.40
C TRP A 95 5.84 -16.40 -11.04
N ALA A 96 6.13 -17.68 -10.76
CA ALA A 96 7.41 -18.28 -11.13
C ALA A 96 7.26 -19.73 -11.59
N ALA A 97 8.18 -20.19 -12.44
CA ALA A 97 8.17 -21.56 -12.95
C ALA A 97 8.18 -22.57 -11.80
N GLU A 98 7.46 -23.69 -11.96
CA GLU A 98 7.41 -24.71 -10.91
C GLU A 98 8.79 -25.27 -10.53
N THR A 99 9.73 -25.27 -11.48
CA THR A 99 11.12 -25.73 -11.32
C THR A 99 12.03 -24.72 -10.63
N SER A 100 11.57 -23.48 -10.43
CA SER A 100 12.37 -22.45 -9.78
C SER A 100 12.44 -22.69 -8.27
N THR A 101 13.60 -22.44 -7.66
CA THR A 101 13.77 -22.56 -6.21
C THR A 101 13.04 -21.42 -5.50
N ALA A 102 12.23 -21.75 -4.48
CA ALA A 102 11.62 -20.76 -3.61
C ALA A 102 12.71 -20.05 -2.77
N SER A 103 12.59 -18.73 -2.63
CA SER A 103 13.50 -17.98 -1.75
C SER A 103 13.20 -18.23 -0.28
N ALA A 104 14.14 -17.93 0.62
CA ALA A 104 13.95 -18.06 2.07
C ALA A 104 12.80 -17.20 2.63
N SER A 105 12.33 -16.22 1.85
CA SER A 105 11.20 -15.36 2.18
C SER A 105 9.84 -15.95 1.81
N CYS A 106 9.81 -17.07 1.09
CA CYS A 106 8.56 -17.71 0.67
C CYS A 106 7.80 -18.22 1.88
N ALA A 107 6.55 -17.79 2.04
CA ALA A 107 5.68 -18.18 3.14
C ALA A 107 4.60 -19.19 2.70
N LEU A 108 4.14 -19.09 1.45
CA LEU A 108 3.15 -19.98 0.84
C LEU A 108 3.46 -20.14 -0.65
N THR A 109 3.40 -21.38 -1.15
CA THR A 109 3.44 -21.71 -2.57
C THR A 109 2.13 -22.40 -2.96
N LEU A 110 1.49 -21.94 -4.03
CA LEU A 110 0.35 -22.60 -4.67
C LEU A 110 0.79 -23.07 -6.07
N HIS A 111 0.82 -24.38 -6.28
CA HIS A 111 1.17 -24.97 -7.57
C HIS A 111 -0.01 -24.87 -8.53
N CYS A 112 0.21 -24.28 -9.70
CA CYS A 112 -0.84 -23.95 -10.66
C CYS A 112 -0.69 -24.76 -11.96
N THR A 113 -1.79 -25.39 -12.38
CA THR A 113 -1.92 -26.17 -13.62
C THR A 113 -3.04 -25.57 -14.49
N PRO A 114 -2.92 -25.55 -15.84
CA PRO A 114 -1.94 -26.25 -16.69
C PRO A 114 -0.61 -25.53 -16.90
N SER A 115 -0.43 -24.28 -16.47
CA SER A 115 0.77 -23.52 -16.85
C SER A 115 2.08 -24.04 -16.25
N ARG A 116 2.04 -24.92 -15.24
CA ARG A 116 3.23 -25.40 -14.52
C ARG A 116 4.02 -24.26 -13.88
N GLN A 117 3.28 -23.37 -13.25
CA GLN A 117 3.79 -22.18 -12.57
C GLN A 117 3.34 -22.22 -11.12
N ASN A 118 3.99 -21.43 -10.28
CA ASN A 118 3.68 -21.29 -8.87
C ASN A 118 3.27 -19.85 -8.59
N LEU A 119 2.12 -19.67 -7.92
CA LEU A 119 1.82 -18.42 -7.23
C LEU A 119 2.41 -18.51 -5.82
N ARG A 120 3.36 -17.62 -5.52
CA ARG A 120 4.05 -17.56 -4.23
C ARG A 120 3.72 -16.28 -3.50
N TYR A 121 3.47 -16.39 -2.20
CA TYR A 121 3.45 -15.27 -1.27
C TYR A 121 4.77 -15.23 -0.51
N LEU A 122 5.50 -14.11 -0.61
CA LEU A 122 6.77 -13.88 0.07
C LEU A 122 6.59 -12.84 1.18
N ASP A 123 7.17 -13.09 2.35
CA ASP A 123 7.07 -12.17 3.49
C ASP A 123 8.24 -12.33 4.49
N ASP A 124 9.23 -11.46 4.34
CA ASP A 124 10.40 -11.40 5.23
C ASP A 124 10.07 -10.97 6.67
N LYS A 125 8.89 -10.38 6.89
CA LYS A 125 8.46 -9.85 8.20
C LYS A 125 7.45 -10.76 8.88
N LYS A 126 6.90 -11.75 8.16
CA LYS A 126 5.87 -12.67 8.65
C LYS A 126 4.64 -11.93 9.21
N MET A 127 4.37 -10.73 8.70
CA MET A 127 3.32 -9.85 9.19
C MET A 127 2.02 -9.99 8.40
N GLY A 128 2.14 -10.40 7.14
CA GLY A 128 1.04 -10.64 6.22
C GLY A 128 -0.02 -11.55 6.79
N LYS A 129 -1.17 -11.48 6.13
CA LYS A 129 -2.34 -12.28 6.48
C LYS A 129 -2.94 -12.88 5.23
N ILE A 130 -3.06 -14.19 5.22
CA ILE A 130 -3.69 -14.96 4.16
C ILE A 130 -4.90 -15.65 4.77
N TYR A 131 -6.09 -15.20 4.38
CA TYR A 131 -7.35 -15.73 4.86
C TYR A 131 -7.94 -16.68 3.82
N LEU A 132 -8.47 -17.81 4.27
CA LEU A 132 -9.38 -18.63 3.48
C LEU A 132 -10.78 -18.52 4.10
N THR A 133 -11.74 -18.08 3.31
CA THR A 133 -13.12 -17.82 3.74
C THR A 133 -14.15 -18.27 2.70
N ALA A 134 -15.42 -18.34 3.11
CA ALA A 134 -16.52 -18.51 2.15
C ALA A 134 -16.63 -17.26 1.27
N ALA A 135 -16.98 -17.44 0.00
CA ALA A 135 -17.09 -16.33 -0.94
C ALA A 135 -18.05 -15.27 -0.42
N GLY A 136 -17.58 -14.02 -0.36
CA GLY A 136 -18.36 -12.89 0.16
C GLY A 136 -18.49 -12.78 1.69
N ASP A 137 -18.06 -13.78 2.47
CA ASP A 137 -18.03 -13.71 3.94
C ASP A 137 -16.70 -13.13 4.42
N TYR A 138 -16.65 -11.81 4.58
CA TYR A 138 -15.44 -11.08 4.98
C TYR A 138 -15.52 -10.47 6.38
N ASP A 139 -16.61 -10.67 7.12
CA ASP A 139 -16.87 -9.99 8.40
C ASP A 139 -15.82 -10.30 9.48
N LYS A 140 -15.25 -11.51 9.42
CA LYS A 140 -14.18 -11.94 10.33
C LYS A 140 -12.78 -11.48 9.91
N ILE A 141 -12.64 -10.84 8.74
CA ILE A 141 -11.37 -10.28 8.27
C ILE A 141 -11.21 -8.86 8.84
N PRO A 142 -10.23 -8.63 9.74
CA PRO A 142 -10.06 -7.33 10.38
C PRO A 142 -9.95 -6.20 9.37
N ARG A 143 -10.75 -5.15 9.58
CA ARG A 143 -10.81 -3.93 8.76
C ARG A 143 -11.27 -4.12 7.31
N PHE A 144 -11.60 -5.32 6.85
CA PHE A 144 -11.98 -5.54 5.45
C PHE A 144 -13.18 -4.66 5.04
N ASN A 145 -14.24 -4.61 5.86
CA ASN A 145 -15.41 -3.77 5.60
C ASN A 145 -15.27 -2.31 6.08
N GLN A 146 -14.11 -1.91 6.58
CA GLN A 146 -13.85 -0.58 7.16
C GLN A 146 -12.92 0.26 6.26
N GLN A 147 -12.96 0.03 4.96
CA GLN A 147 -12.15 0.77 3.98
C GLN A 147 -12.92 1.99 3.48
N GLY A 148 -12.22 3.12 3.35
CA GLY A 148 -12.71 4.27 2.62
C GLY A 148 -12.81 3.97 1.12
N PRO A 149 -13.46 4.85 0.35
CA PRO A 149 -13.63 4.67 -1.08
C PRO A 149 -12.29 4.52 -1.80
N ASP A 150 -12.34 3.84 -2.95
CA ASP A 150 -11.21 3.79 -3.87
C ASP A 150 -11.03 5.16 -4.54
N ILE A 151 -9.77 5.60 -4.68
CA ILE A 151 -9.41 6.93 -5.19
C ILE A 151 -9.96 7.17 -6.61
N PHE A 152 -10.12 6.13 -7.41
CA PHE A 152 -10.64 6.24 -8.78
C PHE A 152 -12.10 5.81 -8.93
N SER A 153 -12.78 5.45 -7.82
CA SER A 153 -14.21 5.18 -7.83
C SER A 153 -15.04 6.45 -7.96
N ALA A 154 -16.31 6.29 -8.36
CA ALA A 154 -17.29 7.38 -8.38
C ALA A 154 -17.64 7.92 -6.98
N GLU A 155 -17.33 7.17 -5.91
CA GLU A 155 -17.60 7.57 -4.53
C GLU A 155 -16.55 8.58 -4.01
N PHE A 156 -15.31 8.53 -4.51
CA PHE A 156 -14.26 9.46 -4.11
C PHE A 156 -14.37 10.79 -4.85
N THR A 157 -15.29 11.63 -4.38
CA THR A 157 -15.56 12.98 -4.91
C THR A 157 -14.90 14.07 -4.07
N LEU A 158 -14.80 15.28 -4.64
CA LEU A 158 -14.33 16.46 -3.90
C LEU A 158 -15.22 16.76 -2.69
N ASP A 159 -16.55 16.63 -2.82
CA ASP A 159 -17.49 16.86 -1.73
C ASP A 159 -17.27 15.86 -0.59
N TYR A 160 -17.16 14.56 -0.91
CA TYR A 160 -16.79 13.54 0.07
C TYR A 160 -15.49 13.91 0.79
N PHE A 161 -14.43 14.24 0.03
CA PHE A 161 -13.12 14.58 0.60
C PHE A 161 -13.19 15.80 1.53
N GLN A 162 -13.89 16.86 1.10
CA GLN A 162 -14.09 18.07 1.89
C GLN A 162 -14.87 17.80 3.19
N GLN A 163 -15.90 16.94 3.15
CA GLN A 163 -16.63 16.56 4.35
C GLN A 163 -15.76 15.79 5.34
N GLN A 164 -14.93 14.86 4.84
CA GLN A 164 -14.02 14.08 5.69
C GLN A 164 -12.94 14.95 6.32
N ILE A 165 -12.30 15.82 5.54
CA ILE A 165 -11.17 16.63 6.03
C ILE A 165 -11.62 17.71 7.01
N LYS A 166 -12.79 18.35 6.80
CA LYS A 166 -13.36 19.38 7.69
C LYS A 166 -13.65 18.84 9.10
N ARG A 167 -14.01 17.56 9.23
CA ARG A 167 -14.33 16.91 10.51
C ARG A 167 -13.09 16.38 11.23
N ASN A 168 -11.91 16.43 10.60
CA ASN A 168 -10.72 15.80 11.12
C ASN A 168 -9.78 16.80 11.83
N ARG A 169 -9.23 16.39 12.97
CA ARG A 169 -8.26 17.17 13.75
C ARG A 169 -6.83 16.62 13.67
N LYS A 170 -6.59 15.57 12.87
CA LYS A 170 -5.27 14.98 12.64
C LYS A 170 -4.41 15.92 11.78
N GLN A 171 -3.12 15.62 11.74
CA GLN A 171 -2.22 16.20 10.73
C GLN A 171 -2.61 15.65 9.35
N VAL A 172 -2.49 16.47 8.31
CA VAL A 172 -2.96 16.13 6.95
C VAL A 172 -2.33 14.83 6.46
N ARG A 173 -1.03 14.62 6.73
CA ARG A 173 -0.35 13.36 6.39
C ARG A 173 -1.01 12.13 7.03
N VAL A 174 -1.40 12.24 8.29
CA VAL A 174 -2.04 11.15 9.05
C VAL A 174 -3.46 10.91 8.54
N PHE A 175 -4.17 11.98 8.17
CA PHE A 175 -5.48 11.89 7.53
C PHE A 175 -5.41 11.14 6.20
N LEU A 176 -4.43 11.45 5.34
CA LEU A 176 -4.23 10.78 4.05
C LEU A 176 -4.00 9.28 4.21
N MET A 177 -3.30 8.85 5.25
CA MET A 177 -2.99 7.44 5.50
C MET A 177 -4.09 6.67 6.25
N ASP A 178 -5.18 7.35 6.62
CA ASP A 178 -6.31 6.70 7.30
C ASP A 178 -7.13 5.88 6.30
N GLN A 179 -6.90 4.56 6.32
CA GLN A 179 -7.53 3.62 5.40
C GLN A 179 -9.07 3.60 5.47
N SER A 180 -9.66 4.10 6.58
CA SER A 180 -11.12 4.23 6.70
C SER A 180 -11.68 5.47 6.00
N ILE A 181 -10.83 6.42 5.63
CA ILE A 181 -11.20 7.65 4.94
C ILE A 181 -10.84 7.56 3.46
N ILE A 182 -9.62 7.12 3.16
CA ILE A 182 -9.08 6.96 1.81
C ILE A 182 -8.24 5.69 1.80
N SER A 183 -8.60 4.74 0.95
CA SER A 183 -7.89 3.46 0.92
C SER A 183 -6.55 3.56 0.18
N CYS A 184 -5.60 2.73 0.60
CA CYS A 184 -4.34 2.41 -0.09
C CYS A 184 -3.27 3.52 -0.19
N ILE A 185 -3.41 4.63 0.51
CA ILE A 185 -2.31 5.61 0.64
C ILE A 185 -1.40 5.20 1.78
N GLY A 186 -0.11 5.04 1.49
CA GLY A 186 0.92 4.74 2.47
C GLY A 186 1.95 5.86 2.63
N ASN A 187 3.12 5.51 3.17
CA ASN A 187 4.13 6.50 3.54
C ASN A 187 4.78 7.18 2.34
N ALA A 188 5.03 6.43 1.25
CA ALA A 188 5.71 7.01 0.10
C ALA A 188 4.81 8.05 -0.56
N TYR A 189 3.60 7.65 -0.93
CA TYR A 189 2.74 8.55 -1.66
C TYR A 189 2.08 9.62 -0.81
N ALA A 190 1.94 9.45 0.52
CA ALA A 190 1.52 10.55 1.38
C ALA A 190 2.51 11.72 1.35
N ASP A 191 3.81 11.44 1.30
CA ASP A 191 4.85 12.48 1.20
C ASP A 191 4.80 13.17 -0.18
N GLU A 192 4.64 12.40 -1.25
CA GLU A 192 4.55 12.91 -2.63
C GLU A 192 3.27 13.76 -2.84
N ILE A 193 2.11 13.31 -2.35
CA ILE A 193 0.84 14.06 -2.40
C ILE A 193 0.99 15.42 -1.70
N LEU A 194 1.61 15.43 -0.52
CA LEU A 194 1.81 16.67 0.23
C LEU A 194 2.82 17.60 -0.44
N PHE A 195 3.83 17.04 -1.12
CA PHE A 195 4.79 17.80 -1.90
C PHE A 195 4.12 18.49 -3.08
N ASP A 196 3.34 17.73 -3.87
CA ASP A 196 2.56 18.26 -4.99
C ASP A 196 1.55 19.33 -4.54
N ALA A 197 0.85 19.09 -3.43
CA ALA A 197 -0.09 20.06 -2.86
C ALA A 197 0.58 21.29 -2.20
N GLY A 198 1.89 21.29 -2.01
CA GLY A 198 2.62 22.36 -1.30
C GLY A 198 2.29 22.45 0.19
N ILE A 199 1.83 21.36 0.82
CA ILE A 199 1.38 21.33 2.22
C ILE A 199 2.45 20.71 3.10
N HIS A 200 2.85 21.41 4.16
CA HIS A 200 3.80 20.87 5.13
C HIS A 200 3.21 19.65 5.87
N PRO A 201 3.95 18.53 6.07
CA PRO A 201 3.38 17.28 6.61
C PRO A 201 2.85 17.36 8.05
N LYS A 202 3.33 18.35 8.82
CA LYS A 202 2.82 18.68 10.17
C LYS A 202 1.59 19.60 10.20
N THR A 203 1.11 20.09 9.07
CA THR A 203 -0.10 20.92 9.00
C THR A 203 -1.31 20.11 9.46
N PHE A 204 -2.21 20.72 10.22
CA PHE A 204 -3.46 20.08 10.65
C PHE A 204 -4.58 20.31 9.62
N CYS A 205 -5.47 19.34 9.46
CA CYS A 205 -6.58 19.41 8.51
C CYS A 205 -7.42 20.68 8.65
N TYR A 206 -7.72 21.10 9.89
CA TYR A 206 -8.51 22.30 10.17
C TYR A 206 -7.80 23.62 9.83
N GLN A 207 -6.52 23.58 9.44
CA GLN A 207 -5.76 24.77 9.02
C GLN A 207 -5.76 24.95 7.50
N LEU A 208 -6.30 23.99 6.75
CA LEU A 208 -6.41 24.09 5.31
C LEU A 208 -7.59 24.98 4.93
N ASP A 209 -7.33 25.97 4.08
CA ASP A 209 -8.40 26.73 3.43
C ASP A 209 -9.06 25.93 2.31
N GLU A 210 -10.14 26.46 1.73
CA GLU A 210 -10.89 25.77 0.68
C GLU A 210 -10.05 25.47 -0.56
N ALA A 211 -9.20 26.42 -0.99
CA ALA A 211 -8.34 26.25 -2.15
C ALA A 211 -7.25 25.20 -1.90
N GLU A 212 -6.69 25.14 -0.69
CA GLU A 212 -5.74 24.08 -0.29
C GLU A 212 -6.40 22.71 -0.22
N ASN A 213 -7.61 22.62 0.30
CA ASN A 213 -8.36 21.36 0.34
C ASN A 213 -8.64 20.86 -1.08
N GLU A 214 -9.03 21.74 -2.00
CA GLU A 214 -9.24 21.38 -3.42
C GLU A 214 -7.94 20.96 -4.11
N ARG A 215 -6.84 21.71 -3.89
CA ARG A 215 -5.51 21.33 -4.40
C ARG A 215 -5.06 19.97 -3.85
N LEU A 216 -5.25 19.73 -2.56
CA LEU A 216 -4.90 18.45 -1.95
C LEU A 216 -5.71 17.29 -2.54
N TYR A 217 -7.02 17.47 -2.75
CA TYR A 217 -7.86 16.47 -3.40
C TYR A 217 -7.37 16.13 -4.80
N ARG A 218 -6.99 17.15 -5.61
CA ARG A 218 -6.41 16.94 -6.94
C ARG A 218 -5.07 16.20 -6.84
N ALA A 219 -4.17 16.67 -5.97
CA ALA A 219 -2.87 16.04 -5.73
C ALA A 219 -2.99 14.55 -5.35
N VAL A 220 -3.99 14.18 -4.53
CA VAL A 220 -4.26 12.77 -4.21
C VAL A 220 -4.51 11.96 -5.47
N ARG A 221 -5.35 12.43 -6.39
CA ARG A 221 -5.69 11.71 -7.61
C ARG A 221 -4.53 11.69 -8.60
N ASP A 222 -3.91 12.85 -8.82
CA ASP A 222 -2.87 13.05 -9.83
C ASP A 222 -1.60 12.28 -9.47
N VAL A 223 -1.14 12.35 -8.21
CA VAL A 223 0.03 11.60 -7.74
C VAL A 223 -0.23 10.09 -7.72
N MET A 224 -1.43 9.65 -7.38
CA MET A 224 -1.79 8.22 -7.45
C MET A 224 -1.78 7.70 -8.89
N GLN A 225 -2.34 8.48 -9.83
CA GLN A 225 -2.37 8.13 -11.24
C GLN A 225 -0.95 8.07 -11.82
N TRP A 226 -0.15 9.09 -11.54
CA TRP A 226 1.28 9.11 -11.89
C TRP A 226 2.04 7.93 -11.30
N GLY A 227 1.77 7.58 -10.03
CA GLY A 227 2.39 6.42 -9.38
C GLY A 227 2.05 5.09 -10.07
N ILE A 228 0.78 4.91 -10.50
CA ILE A 228 0.35 3.74 -11.27
C ILE A 228 1.11 3.67 -12.60
N GLU A 229 1.23 4.79 -13.30
CA GLU A 229 1.91 4.88 -14.59
C GLU A 229 3.41 4.56 -14.48
N GLU A 230 4.11 5.09 -13.47
CA GLU A 230 5.53 4.83 -13.28
C GLU A 230 5.81 3.38 -12.85
N VAL A 231 4.96 2.78 -12.00
CA VAL A 231 5.07 1.36 -11.65
C VAL A 231 4.86 0.48 -12.88
N GLU A 232 3.83 0.77 -13.68
CA GLU A 232 3.54 0.02 -14.92
C GLU A 232 4.69 0.15 -15.94
N LYS A 233 5.19 1.37 -16.14
CA LYS A 233 6.29 1.69 -17.08
C LYS A 233 7.59 0.98 -16.73
N ALA A 234 7.84 0.73 -15.45
CA ALA A 234 9.05 0.04 -15.01
C ALA A 234 9.08 -1.45 -15.38
N GLN A 235 7.92 -2.05 -15.70
CA GLN A 235 7.75 -3.44 -16.15
C GLN A 235 8.54 -4.46 -15.32
N GLN A 236 8.60 -4.23 -14.00
CA GLN A 236 9.34 -5.09 -13.09
C GLN A 236 8.54 -6.37 -12.77
N PRO A 237 9.23 -7.45 -12.34
CA PRO A 237 8.56 -8.63 -11.78
C PRO A 237 7.58 -8.26 -10.65
N LEU A 238 6.50 -9.03 -10.48
CA LEU A 238 5.39 -8.75 -9.56
C LEU A 238 5.83 -8.55 -8.11
N GLU A 239 6.90 -9.22 -7.69
CA GLU A 239 7.45 -9.13 -6.34
C GLU A 239 8.28 -7.86 -6.09
N VAL A 240 8.60 -7.09 -7.13
CA VAL A 240 9.40 -5.87 -7.04
C VAL A 240 8.48 -4.67 -6.88
N LYS A 241 8.72 -3.88 -5.83
CA LYS A 241 8.02 -2.61 -5.59
C LYS A 241 8.88 -1.47 -6.10
N VAL A 242 8.38 -0.77 -7.10
CA VAL A 242 9.09 0.31 -7.80
C VAL A 242 8.92 1.61 -7.03
N ARG A 243 10.02 2.28 -6.70
CA ARG A 243 10.02 3.53 -5.89
C ARG A 243 11.05 4.56 -6.35
N GLU A 244 11.80 4.27 -7.41
CA GLU A 244 12.87 5.13 -7.93
C GLU A 244 12.33 6.48 -8.43
N HIS A 245 11.06 6.53 -8.82
CA HIS A 245 10.37 7.72 -9.34
C HIS A 245 9.99 8.74 -8.27
N VAL A 246 9.91 8.36 -6.98
CA VAL A 246 9.46 9.28 -5.92
C VAL A 246 10.39 10.49 -5.80
N LEU A 247 9.82 11.69 -5.59
CA LEU A 247 10.54 12.97 -5.68
C LEU A 247 11.10 13.44 -4.35
N VAL A 248 10.45 13.14 -3.23
CA VAL A 248 10.87 13.61 -1.90
C VAL A 248 11.07 12.48 -0.90
N ARG A 249 10.30 11.39 -1.00
CA ARG A 249 10.39 10.27 -0.06
C ARG A 249 11.81 9.68 -0.05
N ASN A 250 12.38 9.51 1.14
CA ASN A 250 13.76 9.02 1.35
C ASN A 250 14.86 9.87 0.69
N ARG A 251 14.57 11.10 0.27
CA ARG A 251 15.55 12.00 -0.35
C ARG A 251 16.11 13.06 0.58
N LYS A 252 16.16 12.80 1.90
CA LYS A 252 16.72 13.75 2.90
C LYS A 252 18.09 14.27 2.42
N ASP A 253 18.30 15.57 2.57
CA ASP A 253 19.51 16.31 2.20
C ASP A 253 19.79 16.43 0.69
N GLN A 254 19.01 15.76 -0.18
CA GLN A 254 19.06 15.96 -1.63
C GLN A 254 18.34 17.26 -2.03
N ALA A 255 18.65 17.77 -3.22
CA ALA A 255 18.02 18.97 -3.75
C ALA A 255 16.56 18.70 -4.16
N CYS A 256 15.65 19.58 -3.74
CA CYS A 256 14.27 19.59 -4.19
C CYS A 256 14.21 19.75 -5.71
N PRO A 257 13.44 18.92 -6.45
CA PRO A 257 13.37 19.00 -7.90
C PRO A 257 12.71 20.29 -8.40
N THR A 258 11.91 20.96 -7.57
CA THR A 258 11.22 22.21 -7.94
C THR A 258 12.03 23.46 -7.65
N CYS A 259 12.73 23.52 -6.52
CA CYS A 259 13.34 24.77 -6.03
C CYS A 259 14.81 24.64 -5.59
N GLY A 260 15.41 23.45 -5.67
CA GLY A 260 16.80 23.19 -5.30
C GLY A 260 17.12 23.18 -3.80
N ALA A 261 16.19 23.58 -2.93
CA ALA A 261 16.39 23.54 -1.48
C ALA A 261 16.52 22.11 -0.96
N LYS A 262 17.24 21.90 0.14
CA LYS A 262 17.43 20.55 0.72
C LYS A 262 16.11 19.97 1.23
N ILE A 263 15.80 18.75 0.83
CA ILE A 263 14.70 17.96 1.40
C ILE A 263 15.01 17.65 2.87
N ARG A 264 14.00 17.82 3.73
CA ARG A 264 14.08 17.59 5.17
C ARG A 264 13.25 16.37 5.57
N ARG A 265 13.56 15.83 6.75
CA ARG A 265 12.83 14.74 7.38
C ARG A 265 12.23 15.23 8.69
N ALA A 266 10.96 14.95 8.92
CA ALA A 266 10.25 15.22 10.16
C ALA A 266 9.51 13.98 10.65
N GLY A 267 9.42 13.81 11.98
CA GLY A 267 8.52 12.82 12.58
C GLY A 267 7.08 13.33 12.64
N VAL A 268 6.12 12.49 12.25
CA VAL A 268 4.67 12.74 12.26
C VAL A 268 3.98 11.50 12.85
N LEU A 269 3.55 11.57 14.12
CA LEU A 269 2.95 10.45 14.87
C LEU A 269 3.68 9.10 14.73
N GLY A 270 5.01 9.11 14.84
CA GLY A 270 5.83 7.89 14.75
C GLY A 270 6.21 7.45 13.34
N TYR A 271 5.79 8.20 12.31
CA TYR A 271 6.21 7.99 10.93
C TYR A 271 7.19 9.07 10.47
N ASP A 272 8.18 8.69 9.68
CA ASP A 272 9.02 9.64 8.98
C ASP A 272 8.27 10.26 7.80
N ALA A 273 8.36 11.58 7.68
CA ALA A 273 7.82 12.37 6.56
C ALA A 273 8.95 13.16 5.90
N PHE A 274 9.04 13.10 4.58
CA PHE A 274 10.03 13.82 3.78
C PHE A 274 9.36 14.96 3.03
N PHE A 275 9.96 16.14 3.04
CA PHE A 275 9.33 17.35 2.49
C PHE A 275 10.36 18.43 2.13
N CYS A 276 9.98 19.35 1.26
CA CYS A 276 10.76 20.55 0.95
C CYS A 276 10.33 21.73 1.83
N PRO A 277 11.20 22.34 2.65
CA PRO A 277 10.81 23.43 3.55
C PRO A 277 10.54 24.77 2.85
N VAL A 278 10.89 24.88 1.56
CA VAL A 278 10.60 26.05 0.73
C VAL A 278 9.28 25.88 0.00
N CYS A 279 9.07 24.75 -0.68
CA CYS A 279 7.82 24.46 -1.39
C CYS A 279 6.64 24.15 -0.45
N GLN A 280 6.92 23.59 0.73
CA GLN A 280 5.93 23.24 1.74
C GLN A 280 6.21 24.01 3.03
N PRO A 281 6.03 25.34 3.05
CA PRO A 281 6.29 26.14 4.24
C PRO A 281 5.31 25.77 5.36
N LEU A 282 5.80 25.76 6.60
CA LEU A 282 4.95 25.53 7.75
C LEU A 282 4.06 26.76 8.01
N LYS A 283 2.73 26.57 8.06
CA LYS A 283 1.75 27.67 8.21
C LYS A 283 1.87 28.49 9.50
N ARG A 284 2.40 27.91 10.58
CA ARG A 284 2.62 28.61 11.86
C ARG A 284 4.07 28.47 12.25
N GLY A 285 4.70 29.56 12.65
CA GLY A 285 6.06 29.55 13.18
C GLY A 285 6.15 28.60 14.36
N GLN A 286 6.97 27.57 14.24
CA GLN A 286 7.57 26.91 15.40
C GLN A 286 8.90 27.63 15.70
N PHE A 287 9.48 27.38 16.87
CA PHE A 287 10.85 27.81 17.20
C PHE A 287 11.92 27.25 16.22
N LEU A 288 11.52 26.34 15.33
CA LEU A 288 12.39 25.62 14.41
C LEU A 288 12.22 26.14 12.99
N ASP A 289 13.27 26.76 12.44
CA ASP A 289 13.33 27.06 11.01
C ASP A 289 13.91 25.85 10.24
N TRP A 290 13.03 25.19 9.47
CA TRP A 290 13.39 24.03 8.66
C TRP A 290 14.32 24.36 7.48
N ARG A 291 14.42 25.63 7.09
CA ARG A 291 15.31 26.11 6.04
C ARG A 291 16.75 26.17 6.57
N GLU A 292 16.91 26.62 7.81
CA GLU A 292 18.23 26.90 8.42
C GLU A 292 18.77 25.77 9.30
N LEU A 293 17.97 24.72 9.55
CA LEU A 293 18.40 23.54 10.31
C LEU A 293 19.74 22.98 9.81
N LYS A 294 20.78 23.08 10.66
CA LYS A 294 22.07 22.40 10.44
C LYS A 294 21.90 20.91 10.68
N ASN A 295 22.48 20.10 9.79
CA ASN A 295 22.41 18.65 9.90
C ASN A 295 23.14 18.21 11.18
N LYS A 296 22.41 17.64 12.14
CA LYS A 296 22.97 16.75 13.14
C LYS A 296 22.96 15.33 12.59
#